data_AF-A0A926G9X8-F1
#
_entry.id   AF-A0A926G9X8-F1
#
_cell.length_a   1.000
_cell.length_b   1.000
_cell.length_c   1.000
_cell.angle_alpha   90.00
_cell.angle_beta   90.00
_cell.angle_gamma   90.00
#
_symmetry.space_group_name_H-M   'P 1'
#
loop_
_entity.id
_entity.type
_entity.pdbx_description
1 polymer ?
#
loop_
_entity_poly.entity_id
_entity_poly.type
_entity_poly.pdbx_seq_one_letter_code
_entity_poly.pdbx_strand_id
1 'polypeptide(L)'
;MLRPTTSAISRSCPAESRRNAVSNSSSHVIVRGYGAPPRQRLLARSRGPEETNLSRLFWILARLLPALLLLAVPVAQAQKRIALTFDDVPRSRGPFLTPDERTEKLIAGLQKAGVKQAAFFVNPGQIGSGDGVNGVAHIDAYVRAGHVIGDHSYAHKGLETIDANAFVAEIDKAETWLKGRPGYRPWFRYPYLHEGGTDEVKRDAVRAALKARGLQDGYVTASGSDWNTEDLAIAAVKAGKAVDMDALRKFYIMTHLEAADFADALMVKAIGRSPIHVMLMHETDLASLFLPDLVEALRKDGWEIVTADEAFADPIHTAQPDTPSADGTLTELLAQEKHADPPFSDPRGNLTYTNALFAQRVLHEKNR
;
A
#
# COMPACT_ATOMS: atom_id res chain seq x y z
N MET A 1 64.89 -9.84 -16.54
CA MET A 1 65.34 -8.47 -16.89
C MET A 1 64.15 -7.76 -17.51
N LEU A 2 63.60 -6.63 -17.09
CA LEU A 2 63.78 -5.66 -16.02
C LEU A 2 62.42 -4.95 -15.91
N ARG A 3 61.82 -4.94 -14.72
CA ARG A 3 60.97 -3.82 -14.22
C ARG A 3 61.94 -2.75 -13.65
N PRO A 4 61.52 -1.60 -13.08
CA PRO A 4 60.32 -0.75 -13.25
C PRO A 4 60.72 0.75 -13.35
N THR A 5 59.76 1.68 -13.40
CA THR A 5 59.94 2.99 -12.74
C THR A 5 58.67 3.42 -11.99
N THR A 6 58.85 3.58 -10.68
CA THR A 6 58.04 4.29 -9.70
C THR A 6 58.35 5.79 -9.76
N SER A 7 57.38 6.65 -9.46
CA SER A 7 57.65 7.84 -8.64
C SER A 7 56.41 8.25 -7.84
N ALA A 8 56.67 8.57 -6.57
CA ALA A 8 55.75 9.02 -5.52
C ALA A 8 56.01 10.51 -5.22
N ILE A 9 55.46 11.01 -4.07
CA ILE A 9 55.80 12.26 -3.33
C ILE A 9 54.90 13.45 -3.72
N SER A 10 54.24 14.26 -2.85
CA SER A 10 54.27 14.47 -1.38
C SER A 10 53.14 15.42 -0.91
N ARG A 11 52.60 15.13 0.29
CA ARG A 11 52.27 15.99 1.47
C ARG A 11 51.81 17.45 1.26
N SER A 12 50.73 17.85 1.96
CA SER A 12 50.77 18.58 3.27
C SER A 12 49.45 19.31 3.63
N CYS A 13 49.02 19.16 4.88
CA CYS A 13 48.14 20.05 5.68
C CYS A 13 49.07 21.04 6.45
N PRO A 14 48.67 22.02 7.33
CA PRO A 14 47.33 22.38 7.89
C PRO A 14 47.11 23.91 8.16
N ALA A 15 45.98 24.29 8.80
CA ALA A 15 45.76 25.36 9.82
C ALA A 15 44.29 25.86 9.75
N GLU A 16 43.40 25.64 10.72
CA GLU A 16 43.30 26.21 12.08
C GLU A 16 42.92 27.72 12.10
N SER A 17 41.69 28.03 12.52
CA SER A 17 41.42 29.28 13.27
C SER A 17 40.22 29.11 14.22
N ARG A 18 40.49 29.41 15.50
CA ARG A 18 39.56 29.53 16.62
C ARG A 18 38.93 30.93 16.64
N ARG A 19 37.72 31.05 17.21
CA ARG A 19 37.22 32.22 18.00
C ARG A 19 36.00 31.73 18.79
N ASN A 20 36.16 31.44 20.08
CA ASN A 20 35.94 32.30 21.26
C ASN A 20 34.46 32.62 21.57
N ALA A 21 34.07 32.10 22.73
CA ALA A 21 32.83 32.29 23.47
C ALA A 21 32.68 33.69 24.04
N VAL A 22 31.43 34.12 24.30
CA VAL A 22 31.05 34.91 25.48
C VAL A 22 29.63 34.53 25.92
N SER A 23 29.54 33.85 27.07
CA SER A 23 28.36 33.78 27.92
C SER A 23 28.19 35.11 28.65
N ASN A 24 26.95 35.58 28.88
CA ASN A 24 26.73 36.62 29.87
C ASN A 24 25.64 36.23 30.88
N SER A 25 26.00 36.45 32.13
CA SER A 25 25.33 36.03 33.36
C SER A 25 24.28 37.05 33.81
N SER A 26 23.25 36.50 34.46
CA SER A 26 22.32 37.06 35.43
C SER A 26 22.79 38.27 36.26
N SER A 27 21.86 39.17 36.59
CA SER A 27 21.60 39.64 37.97
C SER A 27 20.41 40.60 38.13
N HIS A 28 19.58 40.29 39.14
CA HIS A 28 18.96 41.16 40.17
C HIS A 28 17.93 42.23 39.74
N VAL A 29 16.65 41.99 40.02
CA VAL A 29 15.89 42.43 41.22
C VAL A 29 15.72 43.95 41.32
N ILE A 30 14.51 44.42 41.01
CA ILE A 30 13.95 45.67 41.54
C ILE A 30 12.58 45.36 42.13
N VAL A 31 12.50 45.50 43.46
CA VAL A 31 11.28 45.53 44.26
C VAL A 31 10.60 46.88 44.06
N ARG A 32 9.33 46.89 43.66
CA ARG A 32 8.46 48.06 43.78
C ARG A 32 7.21 47.70 44.56
N GLY A 33 7.06 48.36 45.70
CA GLY A 33 5.92 48.26 46.58
C GLY A 33 4.68 48.96 46.03
N TYR A 34 3.53 48.39 46.39
CA TYR A 34 2.22 49.02 46.43
C TYR A 34 1.63 48.55 47.78
N GLY A 35 1.44 49.41 48.77
CA GLY A 35 0.43 50.46 48.76
C GLY A 35 -0.88 49.86 49.29
N ALA A 36 -1.03 49.79 50.62
CA ALA A 36 -2.27 49.36 51.26
C ALA A 36 -3.41 50.34 50.97
N PRO A 37 -4.64 49.88 50.66
CA PRO A 37 -5.78 50.78 50.52
C PRO A 37 -6.46 51.01 51.88
N PRO A 38 -7.14 52.17 52.06
CA PRO A 38 -7.78 52.53 53.33
C PRO A 38 -9.10 51.78 53.52
N ARG A 39 -9.45 51.56 54.79
CA ARG A 39 -10.79 51.12 55.21
C ARG A 39 -11.81 52.27 55.11
N GLN A 40 -13.05 51.84 54.92
CA GLN A 40 -14.35 52.48 55.20
C GLN A 40 -15.04 53.20 54.04
N ARG A 41 -16.13 52.60 53.54
CA ARG A 41 -17.48 53.08 53.87
C ARG A 41 -18.53 51.99 53.62
N LEU A 42 -19.27 51.69 54.68
CA LEU A 42 -20.50 50.92 54.65
C LEU A 42 -21.54 51.75 53.90
N LEU A 43 -21.95 51.33 52.70
CA LEU A 43 -23.13 51.87 52.01
C LEU A 43 -24.14 50.75 51.83
N ALA A 44 -25.37 51.11 52.15
CA ALA A 44 -26.51 50.24 52.34
C ALA A 44 -26.87 49.44 51.09
N ARG A 45 -27.34 48.23 51.34
CA ARG A 45 -28.06 47.36 50.41
C ARG A 45 -29.16 48.14 49.67
N SER A 46 -29.02 48.28 48.36
CA SER A 46 -30.17 48.32 47.45
C SER A 46 -30.45 46.91 46.96
N ARG A 47 -31.62 46.36 47.31
CA ARG A 47 -32.13 45.10 46.77
C ARG A 47 -32.27 45.25 45.26
N GLY A 48 -31.44 44.57 44.48
CA GLY A 48 -31.69 44.30 43.08
C GLY A 48 -32.90 43.36 42.94
N PRO A 49 -33.59 43.36 41.78
CA PRO A 49 -34.78 42.54 41.58
C PRO A 49 -34.41 41.06 41.75
N GLU A 50 -35.29 40.29 42.40
CA GLU A 50 -35.18 38.84 42.46
C GLU A 50 -35.12 38.30 41.03
N GLU A 51 -33.93 37.84 40.62
CA GLU A 51 -33.81 36.95 39.49
C GLU A 51 -34.56 35.65 39.83
N THR A 52 -35.75 35.53 39.26
CA THR A 52 -36.58 34.32 39.39
C THR A 52 -35.77 33.07 39.00
N ASN A 53 -36.05 31.94 39.65
CA ASN A 53 -35.36 30.67 39.37
C ASN A 53 -35.36 30.27 37.88
N LEU A 54 -36.30 30.81 37.08
CA LEU A 54 -36.33 30.64 35.62
C LEU A 54 -35.16 31.32 34.88
N SER A 55 -34.70 32.50 35.28
CA SER A 55 -33.56 33.16 34.60
C SER A 55 -32.25 32.42 34.86
N ARG A 56 -32.06 31.90 36.08
CA ARG A 56 -30.93 31.03 36.42
C ARG A 56 -30.96 29.72 35.65
N LEU A 57 -32.13 29.10 35.49
CA LEU A 57 -32.28 27.87 34.70
C LEU A 57 -32.01 28.13 33.21
N PHE A 58 -32.43 29.29 32.68
CA PHE A 58 -32.17 29.72 31.31
C PHE A 58 -30.67 29.93 31.06
N TRP A 59 -29.93 30.54 31.99
CA TRP A 59 -28.47 30.71 31.88
C TRP A 59 -27.69 29.40 32.07
N ILE A 60 -28.19 28.46 32.87
CA ILE A 60 -27.60 27.11 33.01
C ILE A 60 -27.82 26.30 31.73
N LEU A 61 -29.04 26.29 31.18
CA LEU A 61 -29.37 25.62 29.92
C LEU A 61 -28.65 26.26 28.73
N ALA A 62 -28.53 27.59 28.68
CA ALA A 62 -27.79 28.31 27.63
C ALA A 62 -26.27 28.10 27.71
N ARG A 63 -25.71 27.78 28.88
CA ARG A 63 -24.29 27.39 29.04
C ARG A 63 -24.04 25.90 28.78
N LEU A 64 -25.05 25.05 28.87
CA LEU A 64 -24.95 23.62 28.55
C LEU A 64 -25.19 23.34 27.06
N LEU A 65 -25.90 24.20 26.33
CA LEU A 65 -26.12 24.06 24.88
C LEU A 65 -24.82 23.99 24.04
N PRO A 66 -23.79 24.84 24.24
CA PRO A 66 -22.54 24.71 23.49
C PRO A 66 -21.70 23.51 23.93
N ALA A 67 -21.86 23.02 25.16
CA ALA A 67 -21.19 21.80 25.64
C ALA A 67 -21.84 20.51 25.07
N LEU A 68 -23.15 20.54 24.79
CA LEU A 68 -23.85 19.41 24.17
C LEU A 68 -23.63 19.35 22.64
N LEU A 69 -23.38 20.49 21.98
CA LEU A 69 -23.03 20.52 20.54
C LEU A 69 -21.58 20.10 20.23
N LEU A 70 -20.68 20.11 21.20
CA LEU A 70 -19.29 19.63 21.03
C LEU A 70 -19.15 18.10 21.09
N LEU A 71 -20.21 17.36 21.46
CA LEU A 71 -20.20 15.89 21.52
C LEU A 71 -20.72 15.21 20.24
N ALA A 72 -21.14 15.99 19.25
CA ALA A 72 -21.63 15.49 17.96
C ALA A 72 -20.70 15.84 16.80
N VAL A 73 -19.38 15.87 17.04
CA VAL A 73 -18.44 15.72 15.92
C VAL A 73 -18.61 14.27 15.46
N PRO A 74 -19.14 13.99 14.26
CA PRO A 74 -19.06 12.64 13.74
C PRO A 74 -17.57 12.31 13.76
N VAL A 75 -17.19 11.26 14.50
CA VAL A 75 -15.89 10.65 14.30
C VAL A 75 -15.88 10.33 12.81
N ALA A 76 -15.13 11.12 12.03
CA ALA A 76 -14.97 10.84 10.62
C ALA A 76 -14.33 9.45 10.60
N GLN A 77 -15.16 8.44 10.34
CA GLN A 77 -14.70 7.09 10.16
C GLN A 77 -13.69 7.23 9.02
N ALA A 78 -12.41 6.97 9.31
CA ALA A 78 -11.36 7.14 8.33
C ALA A 78 -11.81 6.37 7.08
N GLN A 79 -12.00 7.10 5.98
CA GLN A 79 -12.54 6.51 4.77
C GLN A 79 -11.54 5.44 4.32
N LYS A 80 -12.01 4.20 4.12
CA LYS A 80 -11.17 3.12 3.59
C LYS A 80 -10.87 3.46 2.13
N ARG A 81 -9.61 3.50 1.73
CA ARG A 81 -9.19 3.92 0.37
C ARG A 81 -8.26 2.88 -0.20
N ILE A 82 -8.46 2.50 -1.46
CA ILE A 82 -7.68 1.43 -2.08
C ILE A 82 -7.44 1.68 -3.57
N ALA A 83 -6.20 1.46 -4.00
CA ALA A 83 -5.83 1.42 -5.41
C ALA A 83 -5.75 -0.02 -5.91
N LEU A 84 -6.09 -0.23 -7.19
CA LEU A 84 -6.02 -1.52 -7.85
C LEU A 84 -4.71 -1.62 -8.64
N THR A 85 -4.00 -2.73 -8.49
CA THR A 85 -2.73 -2.98 -9.19
C THR A 85 -2.70 -4.41 -9.74
N PHE A 86 -2.08 -4.58 -10.90
CA PHE A 86 -2.03 -5.84 -11.64
C PHE A 86 -0.60 -6.26 -11.92
N ASP A 87 -0.21 -7.44 -11.46
CA ASP A 87 1.10 -8.04 -11.71
C ASP A 87 1.08 -8.97 -12.93
N ASP A 88 2.28 -9.37 -13.32
CA ASP A 88 2.60 -10.33 -14.38
C ASP A 88 2.29 -9.89 -15.82
N VAL A 89 2.36 -8.60 -16.15
CA VAL A 89 1.95 -8.13 -17.48
C VAL A 89 3.10 -8.22 -18.50
N PRO A 90 2.96 -8.86 -19.67
CA PRO A 90 1.81 -9.66 -20.11
C PRO A 90 1.81 -11.06 -19.48
N ARG A 91 0.63 -11.53 -19.06
CA ARG A 91 0.47 -12.85 -18.41
C ARG A 91 0.10 -13.92 -19.42
N SER A 92 0.54 -15.15 -19.16
CA SER A 92 0.11 -16.35 -19.91
C SER A 92 -1.41 -16.53 -19.94
N ARG A 93 -1.88 -17.34 -20.90
CA ARG A 93 -3.30 -17.61 -21.12
C ARG A 93 -3.96 -18.30 -19.91
N GLY A 94 -5.20 -17.89 -19.67
CA GLY A 94 -6.05 -18.36 -18.58
C GLY A 94 -7.05 -19.42 -19.05
N PRO A 95 -8.04 -19.76 -18.21
CA PRO A 95 -8.99 -20.83 -18.49
C PRO A 95 -10.05 -20.45 -19.55
N PHE A 96 -10.32 -19.17 -19.79
CA PHE A 96 -11.53 -18.71 -20.48
C PHE A 96 -11.26 -17.77 -21.65
N LEU A 97 -10.20 -16.96 -21.61
CA LEU A 97 -9.93 -15.89 -22.56
C LEU A 97 -8.58 -16.09 -23.25
N THR A 98 -8.44 -15.51 -24.43
CA THR A 98 -7.12 -15.20 -25.00
C THR A 98 -6.53 -13.95 -24.33
N PRO A 99 -5.20 -13.75 -24.38
CA PRO A 99 -4.56 -12.52 -23.86
C PRO A 99 -5.13 -11.23 -24.46
N ASP A 100 -5.48 -11.24 -25.76
CA ASP A 100 -6.11 -10.10 -26.44
C ASP A 100 -7.50 -9.79 -25.84
N GLU A 101 -8.37 -10.81 -25.74
CA GLU A 101 -9.71 -10.65 -25.15
C GLU A 101 -9.66 -10.26 -23.67
N ARG A 102 -8.67 -10.78 -22.93
CA ARG A 102 -8.43 -10.43 -21.54
C ARG A 102 -8.14 -8.94 -21.41
N THR A 103 -7.18 -8.44 -22.17
CA THR A 103 -6.78 -7.02 -22.17
C THR A 103 -7.96 -6.12 -22.47
N GLU A 104 -8.72 -6.42 -23.55
CA GLU A 104 -9.89 -5.63 -23.95
C GLU A 104 -10.96 -5.60 -22.85
N LYS A 105 -11.26 -6.76 -22.25
CA LYS A 105 -12.25 -6.87 -21.18
C LYS A 105 -11.81 -6.19 -19.89
N LEU A 106 -10.53 -6.28 -19.53
CA LEU A 106 -10.01 -5.63 -18.33
C LEU A 106 -10.11 -4.11 -18.45
N ILE A 107 -9.70 -3.53 -19.59
CA ILE A 107 -9.83 -2.10 -19.86
C ILE A 107 -11.30 -1.66 -19.81
N ALA A 108 -12.18 -2.40 -20.49
CA ALA A 108 -13.62 -2.10 -20.49
C ALA A 108 -14.22 -2.21 -19.08
N GLY A 109 -13.76 -3.18 -18.29
CA GLY A 109 -14.16 -3.38 -16.89
C GLY A 109 -13.73 -2.21 -16.00
N LEU A 110 -12.47 -1.78 -16.09
CA LEU A 110 -11.93 -0.62 -15.37
C LEU A 110 -12.73 0.64 -15.71
N GLN A 111 -12.99 0.87 -17.00
CA GLN A 111 -13.79 2.01 -17.47
C GLN A 111 -15.23 1.96 -16.97
N LYS A 112 -15.92 0.82 -17.12
CA LYS A 112 -17.31 0.63 -16.65
C LYS A 112 -17.43 0.83 -15.15
N ALA A 113 -16.44 0.36 -14.40
CA ALA A 113 -16.37 0.51 -12.96
C ALA A 113 -15.96 1.93 -12.53
N GLY A 114 -15.57 2.82 -13.45
CA GLY A 114 -15.13 4.18 -13.14
C GLY A 114 -13.79 4.22 -12.39
N VAL A 115 -12.92 3.23 -12.61
CA VAL A 115 -11.55 3.22 -12.06
C VAL A 115 -10.71 4.18 -12.90
N LYS A 116 -10.28 5.29 -12.30
CA LYS A 116 -9.58 6.37 -13.02
C LYS A 116 -8.17 5.99 -13.45
N GLN A 117 -7.45 5.24 -12.61
CA GLN A 117 -6.09 4.80 -12.87
C GLN A 117 -5.80 3.55 -12.01
N ALA A 118 -5.33 2.48 -12.67
CA ALA A 118 -4.70 1.33 -12.03
C ALA A 118 -3.20 1.31 -12.38
N ALA A 119 -2.40 0.53 -11.65
CA ALA A 119 -1.01 0.25 -12.01
C ALA A 119 -0.85 -1.16 -12.56
N PHE A 120 0.00 -1.32 -13.56
CA PHE A 120 0.35 -2.60 -14.17
C PHE A 120 1.86 -2.82 -14.02
N PHE A 121 2.26 -3.85 -13.28
CA PHE A 121 3.66 -4.20 -13.06
C PHE A 121 4.10 -5.19 -14.15
N VAL A 122 5.07 -4.76 -14.95
CA VAL A 122 5.42 -5.38 -16.23
C VAL A 122 6.63 -6.29 -16.10
N ASN A 123 6.58 -7.44 -16.78
CA ASN A 123 7.72 -8.33 -17.00
C ASN A 123 8.16 -8.30 -18.47
N PRO A 124 9.13 -7.44 -18.85
CA PRO A 124 9.53 -7.33 -20.26
C PRO A 124 10.07 -8.62 -20.88
N GLY A 125 10.54 -9.58 -20.07
CA GLY A 125 11.00 -10.89 -20.53
C GLY A 125 9.88 -11.79 -21.07
N GLN A 126 8.62 -11.49 -20.80
CA GLN A 126 7.46 -12.22 -21.33
C GLN A 126 6.95 -11.66 -22.67
N ILE A 127 7.48 -10.51 -23.11
CA ILE A 127 7.01 -9.83 -24.32
C ILE A 127 7.58 -10.48 -25.59
N GLY A 128 6.74 -10.65 -26.61
CA GLY A 128 7.15 -11.01 -27.97
C GLY A 128 7.25 -12.52 -28.23
N SER A 129 6.79 -13.36 -27.31
CA SER A 129 6.75 -14.82 -27.50
C SER A 129 5.54 -15.45 -26.82
N GLY A 130 5.10 -16.61 -27.33
CA GLY A 130 3.96 -17.34 -26.76
C GLY A 130 2.71 -16.47 -26.63
N ASP A 131 2.08 -16.51 -25.46
CA ASP A 131 0.91 -15.68 -25.13
C ASP A 131 1.24 -14.18 -25.01
N GLY A 132 2.51 -13.82 -24.82
CA GLY A 132 2.98 -12.43 -24.76
C GLY A 132 3.35 -11.83 -26.12
N VAL A 133 3.03 -12.49 -27.25
CA VAL A 133 3.37 -12.00 -28.60
C VAL A 133 2.84 -10.59 -28.87
N ASN A 134 1.66 -10.26 -28.34
CA ASN A 134 1.03 -8.95 -28.45
C ASN A 134 1.27 -8.06 -27.21
N GLY A 135 2.17 -8.45 -26.30
CA GLY A 135 2.35 -7.80 -25.00
C GLY A 135 2.65 -6.30 -25.07
N VAL A 136 3.42 -5.83 -26.07
CA VAL A 136 3.64 -4.39 -26.28
C VAL A 136 2.31 -3.67 -26.55
N ALA A 137 1.46 -4.24 -27.41
CA ALA A 137 0.18 -3.65 -27.76
C ALA A 137 -0.80 -3.64 -26.58
N HIS A 138 -0.78 -4.68 -25.73
CA HIS A 138 -1.58 -4.74 -24.50
C HIS A 138 -1.16 -3.67 -23.51
N ILE A 139 0.15 -3.57 -23.22
CA ILE A 139 0.70 -2.56 -22.32
C ILE A 139 0.39 -1.14 -22.82
N ASP A 140 0.59 -0.88 -24.11
CA ASP A 140 0.26 0.42 -24.69
C ASP A 140 -1.25 0.70 -24.63
N ALA A 141 -2.11 -0.33 -24.67
CA ALA A 141 -3.56 -0.17 -24.53
C ALA A 141 -3.95 0.22 -23.10
N TYR A 142 -3.38 -0.39 -22.06
CA TYR A 142 -3.58 0.02 -20.67
C TYR A 142 -3.16 1.48 -20.46
N VAL A 143 -2.00 1.86 -20.99
CA VAL A 143 -1.50 3.24 -20.89
C VAL A 143 -2.40 4.24 -21.63
N ARG A 144 -2.85 3.91 -22.84
CA ARG A 144 -3.82 4.75 -23.58
C ARG A 144 -5.16 4.90 -22.85
N ALA A 145 -5.56 3.90 -22.07
CA ALA A 145 -6.74 3.95 -21.22
C ALA A 145 -6.56 4.81 -19.95
N GLY A 146 -5.37 5.37 -19.72
CA GLY A 146 -5.06 6.25 -18.58
C GLY A 146 -4.43 5.54 -17.39
N HIS A 147 -4.02 4.28 -17.54
CA HIS A 147 -3.33 3.51 -16.51
C HIS A 147 -1.80 3.69 -16.57
N VAL A 148 -1.12 3.28 -15.51
CA VAL A 148 0.33 3.48 -15.34
C VAL A 148 1.05 2.15 -15.26
N ILE A 149 2.35 2.16 -15.55
CA ILE A 149 3.19 0.95 -15.56
C ILE A 149 4.38 1.10 -14.63
N GLY A 150 4.76 -0.01 -13.98
CA GLY A 150 5.93 -0.15 -13.12
C GLY A 150 6.72 -1.42 -13.43
N ASP A 151 7.86 -1.58 -12.78
CA ASP A 151 8.78 -2.70 -12.97
C ASP A 151 8.41 -3.90 -12.09
N HIS A 152 8.32 -5.09 -12.69
CA HIS A 152 8.15 -6.35 -11.98
C HIS A 152 9.32 -7.34 -12.16
N SER A 153 10.52 -6.82 -12.45
CA SER A 153 11.70 -7.54 -12.94
C SER A 153 11.55 -8.11 -14.35
N TYR A 154 12.67 -8.42 -15.00
CA TYR A 154 12.65 -8.88 -16.38
C TYR A 154 11.97 -10.25 -16.57
N ALA A 155 12.42 -11.28 -15.87
CA ALA A 155 11.92 -12.65 -16.03
C ALA A 155 11.08 -13.18 -14.86
N HIS A 156 10.66 -12.31 -13.92
CA HIS A 156 9.88 -12.71 -12.75
C HIS A 156 10.60 -13.74 -11.86
N LYS A 157 11.92 -13.61 -11.70
CA LYS A 157 12.69 -14.48 -10.80
C LYS A 157 12.53 -13.98 -9.36
N GLY A 158 12.23 -14.88 -8.43
CA GLY A 158 12.19 -14.56 -7.00
C GLY A 158 13.59 -14.28 -6.47
N LEU A 159 13.72 -13.28 -5.60
CA LEU A 159 15.01 -12.89 -5.02
C LEU A 159 15.66 -14.06 -4.28
N GLU A 160 14.90 -14.95 -3.66
CA GLU A 160 15.37 -16.16 -2.99
C GLU A 160 16.11 -17.13 -3.93
N THR A 161 15.84 -17.09 -5.25
CA THR A 161 16.36 -18.07 -6.22
C THR A 161 17.70 -17.70 -6.85
N ILE A 162 18.12 -16.43 -6.73
CA ILE A 162 19.34 -15.89 -7.34
C ILE A 162 20.07 -14.95 -6.36
N ASP A 163 21.33 -14.62 -6.59
CA ASP A 163 22.03 -13.66 -5.74
C ASP A 163 21.55 -12.20 -5.95
N ALA A 164 21.87 -11.31 -5.00
CA ALA A 164 21.43 -9.91 -5.04
C ALA A 164 21.87 -9.16 -6.32
N ASN A 165 23.09 -9.40 -6.82
CA ASN A 165 23.58 -8.71 -8.01
C ASN A 165 22.85 -9.21 -9.26
N ALA A 166 22.60 -10.51 -9.35
CA ALA A 166 21.81 -11.09 -10.42
C ALA A 166 20.37 -10.57 -10.40
N PHE A 167 19.76 -10.43 -9.23
CA PHE A 167 18.42 -9.85 -9.09
C PHE A 167 18.38 -8.36 -9.48
N VAL A 168 19.36 -7.57 -9.04
CA VAL A 168 19.49 -6.17 -9.47
C VAL A 168 19.69 -6.06 -10.98
N ALA A 169 20.37 -7.02 -11.63
CA ALA A 169 20.48 -7.06 -13.08
C ALA A 169 19.14 -7.39 -13.77
N GLU A 170 18.24 -8.18 -13.16
CA GLU A 170 16.88 -8.39 -13.67
C GLU A 170 16.06 -7.10 -13.62
N ILE A 171 16.20 -6.30 -12.56
CA ILE A 171 15.58 -4.96 -12.41
C ILE A 171 16.12 -4.03 -13.51
N ASP A 172 17.44 -3.88 -13.62
CA ASP A 172 18.05 -2.99 -14.62
C ASP A 172 17.67 -3.33 -16.06
N LYS A 173 17.53 -4.64 -16.34
CA LYS A 173 17.13 -5.11 -17.66
C LYS A 173 15.67 -4.78 -17.97
N ALA A 174 14.77 -4.87 -16.99
CA ALA A 174 13.39 -4.44 -17.15
C ALA A 174 13.28 -2.92 -17.29
N GLU A 175 14.00 -2.16 -16.46
CA GLU A 175 14.06 -0.71 -16.51
C GLU A 175 14.57 -0.16 -17.85
N THR A 176 15.45 -0.90 -18.53
CA THR A 176 15.89 -0.57 -19.90
C THR A 176 14.72 -0.53 -20.89
N TRP A 177 13.70 -1.37 -20.69
CA TRP A 177 12.50 -1.39 -21.52
C TRP A 177 11.45 -0.37 -21.08
N LEU A 178 11.33 -0.13 -19.77
CA LEU A 178 10.29 0.71 -19.16
C LEU A 178 10.59 2.21 -19.23
N LYS A 179 11.83 2.62 -18.95
CA LYS A 179 12.20 4.04 -18.85
C LYS A 179 11.92 4.78 -20.15
N GLY A 180 11.23 5.91 -20.04
CA GLY A 180 10.86 6.77 -21.16
C GLY A 180 9.57 6.38 -21.88
N ARG A 181 8.91 5.28 -21.48
CA ARG A 181 7.58 4.94 -21.99
C ARG A 181 6.48 5.80 -21.36
N PRO A 182 5.41 6.11 -22.11
CA PRO A 182 4.23 6.73 -21.53
C PRO A 182 3.67 5.89 -20.37
N GLY A 183 3.12 6.56 -19.35
CA GLY A 183 2.56 5.88 -18.17
C GLY A 183 3.59 5.33 -17.17
N TYR A 184 4.89 5.38 -17.47
CA TYR A 184 5.94 4.91 -16.55
C TYR A 184 5.92 5.62 -15.20
N ARG A 185 6.12 4.85 -14.14
CA ARG A 185 6.43 5.30 -12.79
C ARG A 185 7.68 4.57 -12.29
N PRO A 186 8.55 5.24 -11.51
CA PRO A 186 9.75 4.61 -10.95
C PRO A 186 9.38 3.73 -9.75
N TRP A 187 8.48 2.78 -9.96
CA TRP A 187 8.04 1.80 -8.99
C TRP A 187 8.58 0.43 -9.38
N PHE A 188 9.03 -0.33 -8.41
CA PHE A 188 9.46 -1.71 -8.57
C PHE A 188 8.73 -2.60 -7.58
N ARG A 189 8.11 -3.68 -8.04
CA ARG A 189 7.49 -4.69 -7.18
C ARG A 189 8.29 -5.99 -7.25
N TYR A 190 8.65 -6.50 -6.07
CA TYR A 190 9.32 -7.79 -5.93
C TYR A 190 8.41 -8.94 -6.42
N PRO A 191 8.87 -9.81 -7.34
CA PRO A 191 8.21 -11.07 -7.64
C PRO A 191 7.90 -11.86 -6.35
N TYR A 192 6.67 -12.39 -6.28
CA TYR A 192 6.16 -13.14 -5.12
C TYR A 192 6.09 -12.36 -3.79
N LEU A 193 6.34 -11.04 -3.82
CA LEU A 193 6.56 -10.22 -2.62
C LEU A 193 7.73 -10.74 -1.75
N HIS A 194 8.71 -11.39 -2.38
CA HIS A 194 9.89 -11.92 -1.69
C HIS A 194 11.02 -10.89 -1.67
N GLU A 195 11.19 -10.20 -0.54
CA GLU A 195 12.21 -9.17 -0.33
C GLU A 195 13.52 -9.73 0.26
N GLY A 196 13.76 -11.03 0.11
CA GLY A 196 14.99 -11.69 0.56
C GLY A 196 14.80 -12.56 1.80
N GLY A 197 13.56 -12.78 2.23
CA GLY A 197 13.23 -13.66 3.35
C GLY A 197 13.98 -13.27 4.61
N THR A 198 14.68 -14.24 5.19
CA THR A 198 15.48 -14.06 6.41
C THR A 198 16.91 -13.56 6.14
N ASP A 199 17.28 -13.27 4.90
CA ASP A 199 18.62 -12.79 4.51
C ASP A 199 18.65 -11.25 4.47
N GLU A 200 18.88 -10.64 5.63
CA GLU A 200 18.94 -9.17 5.79
C GLU A 200 20.00 -8.51 4.91
N VAL A 201 21.16 -9.17 4.72
CA VAL A 201 22.25 -8.61 3.90
C VAL A 201 21.80 -8.51 2.44
N LYS A 202 21.12 -9.55 1.95
CA LYS A 202 20.56 -9.58 0.60
C LYS A 202 19.43 -8.57 0.42
N ARG A 203 18.49 -8.52 1.37
CA ARG A 203 17.41 -7.52 1.44
C ARG A 203 17.97 -6.10 1.36
N ASP A 204 18.92 -5.77 2.23
CA ASP A 204 19.48 -4.42 2.34
C ASP A 204 20.30 -4.04 1.10
N ALA A 205 20.99 -5.00 0.48
CA ALA A 205 21.68 -4.78 -0.79
C ALA A 205 20.70 -4.39 -1.92
N VAL A 206 19.55 -5.06 -2.01
CA VAL A 206 18.53 -4.73 -3.03
C VAL A 206 17.81 -3.42 -2.70
N ARG A 207 17.42 -3.17 -1.44
CA ARG A 207 16.87 -1.87 -1.00
C ARG A 207 17.80 -0.70 -1.35
N ALA A 208 19.10 -0.85 -1.09
CA ALA A 208 20.09 0.15 -1.46
C ALA A 208 20.21 0.32 -2.98
N ALA A 209 20.13 -0.76 -3.74
CA ALA A 209 20.16 -0.74 -5.20
C ALA A 209 18.93 -0.02 -5.81
N LEU A 210 17.73 -0.25 -5.27
CA LEU A 210 16.51 0.45 -5.66
C LEU A 210 16.63 1.96 -5.38
N LYS A 211 17.05 2.32 -4.17
CA LYS A 211 17.27 3.72 -3.79
C LYS A 211 18.27 4.42 -4.71
N ALA A 212 19.38 3.76 -5.05
CA ALA A 212 20.39 4.31 -5.96
C ALA A 212 19.85 4.54 -7.38
N ARG A 213 18.81 3.81 -7.78
CA ARG A 213 18.12 3.95 -9.08
C ARG A 213 16.95 4.93 -9.06
N GLY A 214 16.61 5.46 -7.88
CA GLY A 214 15.41 6.28 -7.68
C GLY A 214 14.12 5.47 -7.79
N LEU A 215 14.19 4.16 -7.59
CA LEU A 215 13.03 3.28 -7.58
C LEU A 215 12.42 3.21 -6.18
N GLN A 216 11.10 3.37 -6.13
CA GLN A 216 10.28 3.15 -4.94
C GLN A 216 9.74 1.71 -4.95
N ASP A 217 9.61 1.12 -3.77
CA ASP A 217 8.94 -0.17 -3.62
C ASP A 217 7.46 -0.04 -3.97
N GLY A 218 7.02 -0.85 -4.93
CA GLY A 218 5.65 -1.06 -5.33
C GLY A 218 4.91 -1.94 -4.33
N TYR A 219 5.01 -1.64 -3.03
CA TYR A 219 4.48 -2.47 -1.95
C TYR A 219 3.00 -2.84 -2.14
N VAL A 220 2.60 -3.91 -1.48
CA VAL A 220 1.22 -4.41 -1.43
C VAL A 220 0.73 -4.38 0.01
N THR A 221 -0.51 -3.98 0.23
CA THR A 221 -1.13 -4.03 1.57
C THR A 221 -2.21 -5.11 1.69
N ALA A 222 -2.87 -5.48 0.59
CA ALA A 222 -3.95 -6.46 0.58
C ALA A 222 -3.79 -7.40 -0.63
N SER A 223 -3.93 -8.72 -0.42
CA SER A 223 -3.82 -9.72 -1.47
C SER A 223 -4.90 -10.80 -1.33
N GLY A 224 -5.75 -10.93 -2.35
CA GLY A 224 -6.80 -11.95 -2.41
C GLY A 224 -6.35 -13.29 -3.02
N SER A 225 -5.04 -13.45 -3.31
CA SER A 225 -4.46 -14.63 -3.98
C SER A 225 -5.21 -15.04 -5.27
N ASP A 226 -5.54 -14.08 -6.12
CA ASP A 226 -6.30 -14.33 -7.35
C ASP A 226 -5.58 -15.24 -8.35
N TRP A 227 -4.25 -15.17 -8.41
CA TRP A 227 -3.40 -16.09 -9.17
C TRP A 227 -3.72 -17.56 -8.85
N ASN A 228 -3.93 -17.89 -7.58
CA ASN A 228 -4.23 -19.26 -7.17
C ASN A 228 -5.66 -19.65 -7.58
N THR A 229 -6.60 -18.70 -7.52
CA THR A 229 -7.99 -18.94 -7.98
C THR A 229 -8.02 -19.17 -9.50
N GLU A 230 -7.24 -18.41 -10.26
CA GLU A 230 -7.03 -18.61 -11.70
C GLU A 230 -6.42 -20.00 -11.96
N ASP A 231 -5.35 -20.38 -11.25
CA ASP A 231 -4.69 -21.68 -11.42
C ASP A 231 -5.63 -22.87 -11.12
N LEU A 232 -6.47 -22.75 -10.10
CA LEU A 232 -7.50 -23.74 -9.79
C LEU A 232 -8.55 -23.84 -10.90
N ALA A 233 -8.96 -22.71 -11.48
CA ALA A 233 -9.89 -22.68 -12.60
C ALA A 233 -9.25 -23.29 -13.87
N ILE A 234 -7.98 -22.97 -14.17
CA ILE A 234 -7.20 -23.59 -15.24
C ILE A 234 -7.16 -25.11 -15.07
N ALA A 235 -6.80 -25.58 -13.87
CA ALA A 235 -6.73 -27.01 -13.57
C ALA A 235 -8.11 -27.69 -13.72
N ALA A 236 -9.19 -27.07 -13.27
CA ALA A 236 -10.54 -27.59 -13.38
C ALA A 236 -11.00 -27.70 -14.85
N VAL A 237 -10.82 -26.64 -15.64
CA VAL A 237 -11.18 -26.63 -17.07
C VAL A 237 -10.35 -27.67 -17.84
N LYS A 238 -9.04 -27.75 -17.59
CA LYS A 238 -8.16 -28.76 -18.20
C LYS A 238 -8.57 -30.19 -17.84
N ALA A 239 -9.09 -30.40 -16.64
CA ALA A 239 -9.61 -31.69 -16.19
C ALA A 239 -11.04 -31.99 -16.67
N GLY A 240 -11.65 -31.11 -17.47
CA GLY A 240 -13.04 -31.27 -17.95
C GLY A 240 -14.09 -31.14 -16.86
N LYS A 241 -13.76 -30.51 -15.72
CA LYS A 241 -14.72 -30.27 -14.64
C LYS A 241 -15.64 -29.11 -14.99
N ALA A 242 -16.90 -29.20 -14.60
CA ALA A 242 -17.82 -28.07 -14.68
C ALA A 242 -17.41 -27.01 -13.64
N VAL A 243 -17.20 -25.78 -14.10
CA VAL A 243 -16.91 -24.62 -13.25
C VAL A 243 -18.19 -23.79 -13.13
N ASP A 244 -18.71 -23.65 -11.92
CA ASP A 244 -19.83 -22.76 -11.66
C ASP A 244 -19.33 -21.30 -11.69
N MET A 245 -19.62 -20.59 -12.80
CA MET A 245 -19.13 -19.23 -13.00
C MET A 245 -19.73 -18.21 -12.02
N ASP A 246 -20.95 -18.43 -11.54
CA ASP A 246 -21.56 -17.56 -10.54
C ASP A 246 -20.92 -17.77 -9.17
N ALA A 247 -20.62 -19.02 -8.81
CA ALA A 247 -19.88 -19.32 -7.59
C ALA A 247 -18.42 -18.84 -7.68
N LEU A 248 -17.76 -18.98 -8.83
CA LEU A 248 -16.41 -18.49 -9.08
C LEU A 248 -16.32 -16.98 -8.93
N ARG A 249 -17.28 -16.24 -9.51
CA ARG A 249 -17.40 -14.79 -9.33
C ARG A 249 -17.52 -14.42 -7.85
N LYS A 250 -18.45 -15.04 -7.12
CA LYS A 250 -18.67 -14.76 -5.69
C LYS A 250 -17.42 -15.10 -4.87
N PHE A 251 -16.73 -16.18 -5.21
CA PHE A 251 -15.49 -16.58 -4.58
C PHE A 251 -14.40 -15.52 -4.79
N TYR A 252 -14.20 -15.10 -6.05
CA TYR A 252 -13.24 -14.06 -6.41
C TYR A 252 -13.49 -12.75 -5.66
N ILE A 253 -14.73 -12.25 -5.66
CA ILE A 253 -15.08 -11.00 -4.95
C ILE A 253 -14.82 -11.14 -3.45
N MET A 254 -15.24 -12.27 -2.87
CA MET A 254 -15.10 -12.54 -1.46
C MET A 254 -13.62 -12.54 -1.02
N THR A 255 -12.71 -13.20 -1.75
CA THR A 255 -11.30 -13.27 -1.32
C THR A 255 -10.62 -11.90 -1.33
N HIS A 256 -10.96 -11.03 -2.28
CA HIS A 256 -10.38 -9.68 -2.35
C HIS A 256 -10.98 -8.74 -1.31
N LEU A 257 -12.30 -8.82 -1.09
CA LEU A 257 -12.99 -7.98 -0.12
C LEU A 257 -12.53 -8.31 1.31
N GLU A 258 -12.50 -9.60 1.66
CA GLU A 258 -12.02 -10.05 2.97
C GLU A 258 -10.54 -9.68 3.18
N ALA A 259 -9.70 -9.78 2.15
CA ALA A 259 -8.29 -9.36 2.23
C ALA A 259 -8.13 -7.85 2.43
N ALA A 260 -8.96 -7.03 1.78
CA ALA A 260 -8.94 -5.58 1.96
C ALA A 260 -9.34 -5.22 3.39
N ASP A 261 -10.44 -5.79 3.90
CA ASP A 261 -10.94 -5.51 5.25
C ASP A 261 -10.00 -6.02 6.34
N PHE A 262 -9.40 -7.19 6.13
CA PHE A 262 -8.37 -7.70 7.02
C PHE A 262 -7.17 -6.75 7.08
N ALA A 263 -6.68 -6.30 5.91
CA ALA A 263 -5.54 -5.40 5.85
C ALA A 263 -5.81 -4.06 6.53
N ASP A 264 -6.99 -3.47 6.32
CA ASP A 264 -7.41 -2.22 6.97
C ASP A 264 -7.44 -2.37 8.49
N ALA A 265 -8.15 -3.40 8.98
CA ALA A 265 -8.28 -3.66 10.41
C ALA A 265 -6.91 -3.87 11.07
N LEU A 266 -6.01 -4.60 10.40
CA LEU A 266 -4.67 -4.86 10.90
C LEU A 266 -3.80 -3.60 10.88
N MET A 267 -3.87 -2.76 9.84
CA MET A 267 -3.13 -1.50 9.78
C MET A 267 -3.62 -0.49 10.82
N VAL A 268 -4.94 -0.38 11.03
CA VAL A 268 -5.50 0.45 12.11
C VAL A 268 -4.96 0.00 13.47
N LYS A 269 -4.89 -1.31 13.70
CA LYS A 269 -4.34 -1.87 14.94
C LYS A 269 -2.82 -1.63 15.09
N ALA A 270 -2.06 -1.84 14.02
CA ALA A 270 -0.60 -1.79 14.04
C ALA A 270 -0.03 -0.36 14.06
N ILE A 271 -0.61 0.55 13.27
CA ILE A 271 -0.07 1.90 13.07
C ILE A 271 -1.05 3.02 13.41
N GLY A 272 -2.23 2.69 13.96
CA GLY A 272 -3.20 3.67 14.47
C GLY A 272 -4.01 4.39 13.41
N ARG A 273 -3.96 3.98 12.13
CA ARG A 273 -4.72 4.57 11.03
C ARG A 273 -4.96 3.59 9.88
N SER A 274 -5.96 3.89 9.06
CA SER A 274 -6.14 3.31 7.72
C SER A 274 -5.22 4.05 6.73
N PRO A 275 -4.21 3.41 6.12
CA PRO A 275 -3.49 3.99 5.00
C PRO A 275 -4.31 3.90 3.71
N ILE A 276 -3.85 4.58 2.66
CA ILE A 276 -4.32 4.22 1.33
C ILE A 276 -3.73 2.86 0.95
N HIS A 277 -4.61 1.87 0.83
CA HIS A 277 -4.24 0.50 0.55
C HIS A 277 -3.89 0.30 -0.93
N VAL A 278 -3.04 -0.69 -1.19
CA VAL A 278 -2.68 -1.19 -2.51
C VAL A 278 -3.14 -2.64 -2.60
N MET A 279 -4.14 -2.90 -3.44
CA MET A 279 -4.64 -4.25 -3.72
C MET A 279 -3.78 -4.91 -4.79
N LEU A 280 -3.21 -6.06 -4.45
CA LEU A 280 -2.56 -6.95 -5.41
C LEU A 280 -3.61 -7.79 -6.12
N MET A 281 -3.59 -7.69 -7.44
CA MET A 281 -4.26 -8.56 -8.39
C MET A 281 -3.25 -8.94 -9.46
N HIS A 282 -3.58 -9.89 -10.32
CA HIS A 282 -2.78 -10.23 -11.48
C HIS A 282 -3.59 -10.03 -12.76
N GLU A 283 -2.94 -9.92 -13.92
CA GLU A 283 -3.59 -9.83 -15.23
C GLU A 283 -4.24 -11.18 -15.63
N THR A 284 -5.26 -11.59 -14.88
CA THR A 284 -5.95 -12.88 -14.98
C THR A 284 -7.25 -12.77 -15.79
N ASP A 285 -7.78 -13.91 -16.24
CA ASP A 285 -9.12 -13.95 -16.82
C ASP A 285 -10.16 -13.55 -15.77
N LEU A 286 -10.01 -14.02 -14.52
CA LEU A 286 -10.96 -13.69 -13.45
C LEU A 286 -11.02 -12.20 -13.15
N ALA A 287 -9.87 -11.50 -13.10
CA ALA A 287 -9.86 -10.04 -12.99
C ALA A 287 -10.66 -9.40 -14.12
N SER A 288 -10.42 -9.82 -15.36
CA SER A 288 -11.08 -9.26 -16.55
C SER A 288 -12.58 -9.54 -16.59
N LEU A 289 -13.03 -10.65 -16.02
CA LEU A 289 -14.44 -11.05 -15.98
C LEU A 289 -15.21 -10.40 -14.82
N PHE A 290 -14.59 -10.22 -13.66
CA PHE A 290 -15.30 -9.89 -12.41
C PHE A 290 -14.92 -8.55 -11.78
N LEU A 291 -13.96 -7.81 -12.35
CA LEU A 291 -13.53 -6.52 -11.81
C LEU A 291 -14.68 -5.53 -11.55
N PRO A 292 -15.67 -5.32 -12.45
CA PRO A 292 -16.76 -4.40 -12.15
C PRO A 292 -17.55 -4.77 -10.88
N ASP A 293 -17.80 -6.06 -10.69
CA ASP A 293 -18.54 -6.56 -9.52
C ASP A 293 -17.68 -6.49 -8.24
N LEU A 294 -16.35 -6.68 -8.36
CA LEU A 294 -15.42 -6.44 -7.25
C LEU A 294 -15.41 -4.97 -6.82
N VAL A 295 -15.31 -4.04 -7.78
CA VAL A 295 -15.33 -2.60 -7.48
C VAL A 295 -16.66 -2.18 -6.85
N GLU A 296 -17.78 -2.72 -7.33
CA GLU A 296 -19.09 -2.50 -6.71
C GLU A 296 -19.12 -3.02 -5.26
N ALA A 297 -18.62 -4.23 -5.02
CA ALA A 297 -18.57 -4.83 -3.69
C ALA A 297 -17.71 -4.01 -2.72
N LEU A 298 -16.50 -3.59 -3.14
CA LEU A 298 -15.62 -2.71 -2.36
C LEU A 298 -16.35 -1.40 -1.99
N ARG A 299 -16.98 -0.73 -2.96
CA ARG A 299 -17.72 0.52 -2.69
C ARG A 299 -18.89 0.33 -1.75
N LYS A 300 -19.64 -0.76 -1.91
CA LYS A 300 -20.76 -1.12 -1.02
C LYS A 300 -20.27 -1.34 0.41
N ASP A 301 -19.06 -1.83 0.57
CA ASP A 301 -18.41 -2.04 1.86
C ASP A 301 -17.68 -0.78 2.40
N GLY A 302 -17.85 0.36 1.73
CA GLY A 302 -17.35 1.66 2.19
C GLY A 302 -15.95 2.03 1.70
N TRP A 303 -15.38 1.25 0.77
CA TRP A 303 -14.12 1.58 0.13
C TRP A 303 -14.26 2.64 -0.96
N GLU A 304 -13.37 3.63 -0.95
CA GLU A 304 -13.12 4.51 -2.08
C GLU A 304 -12.03 3.90 -2.99
N ILE A 305 -12.33 3.78 -4.28
CA ILE A 305 -11.31 3.40 -5.26
C ILE A 305 -10.55 4.64 -5.72
N VAL A 306 -9.26 4.69 -5.41
CA VAL A 306 -8.35 5.81 -5.72
C VAL A 306 -7.35 5.43 -6.80
N THR A 307 -6.57 6.41 -7.27
CA THR A 307 -5.51 6.15 -8.26
C THR A 307 -4.29 5.49 -7.61
N ALA A 308 -3.55 4.70 -8.39
CA ALA A 308 -2.28 4.14 -7.91
C ALA A 308 -1.27 5.25 -7.52
N ASP A 309 -1.19 6.34 -8.28
CA ASP A 309 -0.37 7.51 -7.95
C ASP A 309 -0.69 8.07 -6.57
N GLU A 310 -1.97 8.08 -6.18
CA GLU A 310 -2.38 8.57 -4.86
C GLU A 310 -2.01 7.58 -3.75
N ALA A 311 -2.20 6.28 -3.99
CA ALA A 311 -1.83 5.25 -3.01
C ALA A 311 -0.32 5.23 -2.74
N PHE A 312 0.51 5.33 -3.78
CA PHE A 312 1.96 5.37 -3.65
C PHE A 312 2.50 6.72 -3.13
N ALA A 313 1.65 7.74 -2.98
CA ALA A 313 1.98 8.98 -2.30
C ALA A 313 1.64 8.96 -0.79
N ASP A 314 0.93 7.93 -0.28
CA ASP A 314 0.67 7.79 1.16
C ASP A 314 2.02 7.69 1.91
N PRO A 315 2.19 8.39 3.06
CA PRO A 315 3.43 8.34 3.84
C PRO A 315 3.94 6.94 4.22
N ILE A 316 3.12 5.88 4.17
CA ILE A 316 3.61 4.51 4.38
C ILE A 316 4.64 4.07 3.34
N HIS A 317 4.75 4.74 2.18
CA HIS A 317 5.72 4.36 1.14
C HIS A 317 7.19 4.43 1.58
N THR A 318 7.50 5.16 2.67
CA THR A 318 8.85 5.19 3.24
C THR A 318 9.12 4.07 4.23
N ALA A 319 8.11 3.25 4.55
CA ALA A 319 8.25 2.16 5.49
C ALA A 319 9.20 1.09 4.92
N GLN A 320 10.14 0.66 5.75
CA GLN A 320 11.09 -0.40 5.45
C GLN A 320 11.15 -1.28 6.70
N PRO A 321 10.11 -2.09 6.98
CA PRO A 321 10.03 -2.80 8.24
C PRO A 321 11.22 -3.71 8.46
N ASP A 322 11.63 -3.83 9.72
CA ASP A 322 12.69 -4.74 10.13
C ASP A 322 12.09 -5.92 10.92
N THR A 323 11.87 -7.01 10.20
CA THR A 323 11.18 -8.22 10.66
C THR A 323 12.03 -9.46 10.39
N PRO A 324 11.81 -10.59 11.10
CA PRO A 324 12.60 -11.81 10.92
C PRO A 324 12.62 -12.35 9.49
N SER A 325 11.55 -12.09 8.72
CA SER A 325 11.49 -12.28 7.28
C SER A 325 10.96 -11.00 6.64
N ALA A 326 11.52 -10.59 5.51
CA ALA A 326 11.08 -9.45 4.72
C ALA A 326 10.08 -9.83 3.60
N ASP A 327 9.64 -11.08 3.56
CA ASP A 327 8.66 -11.53 2.57
C ASP A 327 7.22 -11.25 3.02
N GLY A 328 6.37 -10.86 2.07
CA GLY A 328 4.93 -10.68 2.27
C GLY A 328 4.45 -9.26 2.01
N THR A 329 3.23 -8.98 2.47
CA THR A 329 2.62 -7.66 2.33
C THR A 329 3.21 -6.67 3.33
N LEU A 330 3.25 -5.39 2.99
CA LEU A 330 3.68 -4.34 3.90
C LEU A 330 2.80 -4.30 5.17
N THR A 331 1.54 -4.71 5.06
CA THR A 331 0.63 -4.85 6.20
C THR A 331 1.12 -5.90 7.20
N GLU A 332 1.47 -7.10 6.73
CA GLU A 332 2.01 -8.18 7.57
C GLU A 332 3.32 -7.75 8.23
N LEU A 333 4.23 -7.15 7.46
CA LEU A 333 5.53 -6.72 7.94
C LEU A 333 5.43 -5.62 8.99
N LEU A 334 4.59 -4.60 8.77
CA LEU A 334 4.35 -3.55 9.76
C LEU A 334 3.65 -4.07 11.01
N ALA A 335 2.69 -4.98 10.86
CA ALA A 335 2.02 -5.57 12.02
C ALA A 335 2.97 -6.39 12.91
N GLN A 336 3.90 -7.12 12.29
CA GLN A 336 4.96 -7.85 13.00
C GLN A 336 5.93 -6.89 13.70
N GLU A 337 6.45 -5.87 13.00
CA GLU A 337 7.37 -4.88 13.56
C GLU A 337 6.73 -4.13 14.74
N LYS A 338 5.44 -3.82 14.66
CA LYS A 338 4.68 -3.12 15.71
C LYS A 338 4.13 -4.05 16.80
N HIS A 339 4.44 -5.35 16.73
CA HIS A 339 4.00 -6.35 17.69
C HIS A 339 2.47 -6.35 17.92
N ALA A 340 1.68 -6.18 16.86
CA ALA A 340 0.23 -6.34 16.94
C ALA A 340 -0.13 -7.79 17.32
N ASP A 341 -1.27 -8.04 17.98
CA ASP A 341 -1.64 -9.44 18.24
C ASP A 341 -2.00 -10.14 16.91
N PRO A 342 -1.54 -11.39 16.72
CA PRO A 342 -1.83 -12.19 15.53
C PRO A 342 -3.34 -12.49 15.37
N PRO A 343 -3.79 -12.95 14.18
CA PRO A 343 -2.99 -13.29 13.00
C PRO A 343 -2.47 -12.08 12.23
N PHE A 344 -1.29 -12.22 11.62
CA PHE A 344 -0.69 -11.18 10.75
C PHE A 344 -1.10 -11.33 9.29
N SER A 345 -1.39 -12.55 8.86
CA SER A 345 -1.79 -12.88 7.51
C SER A 345 -3.28 -13.16 7.43
N ASP A 346 -3.89 -12.78 6.32
CA ASP A 346 -5.27 -13.09 6.02
C ASP A 346 -5.43 -14.63 5.90
N PRO A 347 -6.39 -15.26 6.60
CA PRO A 347 -6.75 -16.66 6.39
C PRO A 347 -6.95 -17.06 4.91
N ARG A 348 -7.32 -16.14 4.01
CA ARG A 348 -7.41 -16.40 2.56
C ARG A 348 -6.07 -16.64 1.88
N GLY A 349 -4.98 -16.16 2.47
CA GLY A 349 -3.62 -16.51 2.06
C GLY A 349 -3.25 -17.97 2.38
N ASN A 350 -4.01 -18.67 3.22
CA ASN A 350 -3.81 -20.10 3.44
C ASN A 350 -4.39 -20.92 2.27
N LEU A 351 -3.51 -21.30 1.34
CA LEU A 351 -3.91 -22.02 0.13
C LEU A 351 -4.56 -23.37 0.42
N THR A 352 -4.21 -24.08 1.50
CA THR A 352 -4.90 -25.33 1.86
C THR A 352 -6.38 -25.09 2.12
N TYR A 353 -6.70 -24.07 2.91
CA TYR A 353 -8.08 -23.69 3.22
C TYR A 353 -8.80 -23.12 2.00
N THR A 354 -8.16 -22.20 1.28
CA THR A 354 -8.75 -21.53 0.11
C THR A 354 -9.02 -22.53 -1.03
N ASN A 355 -8.14 -23.49 -1.27
CA ASN A 355 -8.32 -24.53 -2.29
C ASN A 355 -9.48 -25.47 -1.93
N ALA A 356 -9.61 -25.85 -0.65
CA ALA A 356 -10.73 -26.67 -0.19
C ALA A 356 -12.08 -25.94 -0.38
N LEU A 357 -12.12 -24.65 -0.07
CA LEU A 357 -13.33 -23.84 -0.30
C LEU A 357 -13.65 -23.63 -1.77
N PHE A 358 -12.64 -23.45 -2.63
CA PHE A 358 -12.85 -23.39 -4.07
C PHE A 358 -13.47 -24.70 -4.58
N ALA A 359 -12.89 -25.85 -4.22
CA ALA A 359 -13.42 -27.15 -4.61
C ALA A 359 -14.87 -27.32 -4.14
N GLN A 360 -15.17 -26.93 -2.90
CA GLN A 360 -16.53 -27.02 -2.36
C GLN A 360 -17.52 -26.09 -3.05
N ARG A 361 -17.17 -24.80 -3.24
CA ARG A 361 -18.12 -23.77 -3.68
C ARG A 361 -18.21 -23.64 -5.20
N VAL A 362 -17.08 -23.75 -5.89
CA VAL A 362 -16.98 -23.51 -7.34
C VAL A 362 -17.14 -24.80 -8.14
N LEU A 363 -16.60 -25.90 -7.63
CA LEU A 363 -16.66 -27.21 -8.30
C LEU A 363 -17.74 -28.14 -7.73
N HIS A 364 -18.41 -27.73 -6.65
CA HIS A 364 -19.43 -28.53 -5.95
C HIS A 364 -18.90 -29.89 -5.47
N GLU A 365 -17.61 -29.98 -5.14
CA GLU A 365 -16.98 -31.19 -4.63
C GLU A 365 -17.27 -31.37 -3.14
N LYS A 366 -17.43 -32.62 -2.69
CA LYS A 366 -17.57 -32.92 -1.27
C LYS A 366 -16.22 -32.74 -0.58
N ASN A 367 -16.23 -32.15 0.63
CA ASN A 367 -15.05 -32.09 1.49
C ASN A 367 -14.49 -33.51 1.66
N ARG A 368 -13.20 -33.69 1.33
CA ARG A 368 -12.48 -34.95 1.53
C ARG A 368 -11.92 -35.02 2.93
#